data_AF-A0A948CVU3-F1
#
_entry.id   AF-A0A948CVU3-F1
#
_cell.length_a   1.000
_cell.length_b   1.000
_cell.length_c   1.000
_cell.angle_alpha   90.00
_cell.angle_beta   90.00
_cell.angle_gamma   90.00
#
_symmetry.space_group_name_H-M   'P 1'
#
loop_
_entity.id
_entity.type
_entity.pdbx_description
1 polymer ?
#
loop_
_entity_poly.entity_id
_entity_poly.type
_entity_poly.pdbx_seq_one_letter_code
_entity_poly.pdbx_strand_id
1 'polypeptide(L)' 'MESLYQRDVYGKTLVELGKNNKDIVVLDADLSGSTRTSFFAKEFPERFFN' A
#
# COMPACT_ATOMS: atom_id res chain seq x y z
N MET A 1 -22.78 -5.00 -3.61
CA MET A 1 -21.69 -5.82 -3.03
C MET A 1 -20.40 -5.21 -3.53
N GLU A 2 -19.62 -4.59 -2.66
CA GLU A 2 -18.33 -3.98 -3.05
C GLU A 2 -17.45 -5.08 -3.64
N SER A 3 -17.14 -5.00 -4.93
CA SER A 3 -16.25 -5.97 -5.57
C SER A 3 -14.85 -5.72 -5.05
N LEU A 4 -14.30 -6.68 -4.29
CA LEU A 4 -12.92 -6.67 -3.82
C LEU A 4 -11.99 -6.99 -5.00
N TYR A 5 -11.44 -5.97 -5.65
CA TYR A 5 -10.38 -6.18 -6.61
C TYR A 5 -9.11 -6.60 -5.88
N GLN A 6 -8.37 -7.58 -6.42
CA GLN A 6 -7.16 -8.10 -5.81
C GLN A 6 -6.13 -7.01 -5.47
N ARG A 7 -6.00 -5.99 -6.33
CA ARG A 7 -5.15 -4.81 -6.07
C ARG A 7 -5.60 -3.98 -4.86
N ASP A 8 -6.92 -3.83 -4.65
CA ASP A 8 -7.44 -3.07 -3.51
C ASP A 8 -7.20 -3.84 -2.21
N VAL A 9 -7.34 -5.18 -2.26
CA VAL A 9 -6.98 -6.06 -1.14
C VAL A 9 -5.49 -5.95 -0.84
N TYR A 10 -4.63 -6.07 -1.86
CA TYR A 10 -3.18 -5.93 -1.72
C TYR A 10 -2.79 -4.61 -1.04
N GLY A 11 -3.28 -3.47 -1.54
CA GLY A 11 -2.98 -2.17 -0.95
C GLY A 11 -3.43 -2.03 0.51
N LYS A 12 -4.66 -2.50 0.83
CA LYS A 12 -5.18 -2.49 2.21
C LYS A 12 -4.37 -3.43 3.12
N THR A 13 -3.98 -4.61 2.63
CA THR A 13 -3.15 -5.56 3.38
C THR A 13 -1.76 -5.01 3.67
N LEU A 14 -1.14 -4.30 2.72
CA LEU A 14 0.14 -3.63 2.97
C LEU A 14 0.04 -2.66 4.15
N VAL A 15 -1.04 -1.88 4.25
CA VAL A 15 -1.28 -0.97 5.37
C VAL A 15 -1.36 -1.75 6.69
N GLU A 16 -2.14 -2.83 6.74
CA GLU A 16 -2.28 -3.64 7.96
C GLU A 16 -0.96 -4.29 8.38
N LEU A 17 -0.16 -4.78 7.42
CA LEU A 17 1.17 -5.30 7.70
C LEU A 17 2.12 -4.19 8.20
N GLY A 18 2.05 -3.00 7.59
CA GLY A 18 2.85 -1.84 7.98
C GLY A 18 2.56 -1.33 9.39
N LYS A 19 1.33 -1.50 9.90
CA LYS A 19 0.98 -1.17 11.30
C LYS A 19 1.69 -2.10 12.30
N ASN A 20 1.83 -3.37 11.95
CA ASN A 20 2.38 -4.40 12.84
C ASN A 20 3.90 -4.58 12.69
N ASN A 21 4.48 -4.19 11.56
CA ASN A 21 5.90 -4.31 11.29
C ASN A 21 6.47 -3.00 10.69
N LYS A 22 7.38 -2.36 11.44
CA LYS A 22 8.04 -1.10 11.05
C LYS A 22 9.12 -1.29 9.98
N ASP A 23 9.61 -2.52 9.78
CA ASP A 23 10.66 -2.82 8.80
C ASP A 23 10.12 -2.97 7.37
N ILE A 24 8.80 -3.03 7.21
CA ILE A 24 8.17 -3.06 5.88
C ILE A 24 8.28 -1.68 5.24
N VAL A 25 8.83 -1.65 4.04
CA VAL A 25 8.85 -0.52 3.12
C VAL A 25 8.18 -0.91 1.81
N VAL A 26 7.60 0.05 1.11
CA VAL A 26 6.93 -0.18 -0.17
C VAL A 26 7.59 0.70 -1.23
N LEU A 27 7.92 0.09 -2.36
CA LEU A 27 8.44 0.77 -3.53
C LEU A 27 7.40 0.74 -4.65
N ASP A 28 7.27 1.83 -5.37
CA ASP A 28 6.48 1.92 -6.60
C ASP A 28 7.29 2.64 -7.68
N ALA A 29 6.78 2.70 -8.91
CA ALA A 29 7.43 3.36 -10.03
C ALA A 29 6.37 4.11 -10.85
N ASP A 30 5.83 5.19 -10.26
CA ASP A 30 4.79 6.07 -10.81
C ASP A 30 3.45 5.39 -11.17
N LEU A 31 3.14 4.24 -10.55
CA LEU A 31 1.89 3.50 -10.78
C LEU A 31 1.08 3.28 -9.49
N SER A 32 1.43 3.97 -8.42
CA SER A 32 0.86 3.77 -7.07
C SER A 32 -0.66 3.90 -6.98
N GLY A 33 -1.27 4.70 -7.87
CA GLY A 33 -2.73 4.79 -8.02
C GLY A 33 -3.37 3.53 -8.63
N SER A 34 -2.67 2.85 -9.53
CA SER A 34 -3.11 1.64 -10.22
C SER A 34 -2.82 0.37 -9.41
N THR A 35 -1.63 0.28 -8.81
CA THR A 35 -1.20 -0.83 -7.93
C THR A 35 -1.84 -0.76 -6.54
N ARG A 36 -2.40 0.40 -6.18
CA ARG A 36 -2.99 0.72 -4.86
C ARG A 36 -1.99 0.77 -3.71
N THR A 37 -0.69 0.85 -4.01
CA THR A 37 0.34 1.13 -3.01
C THR A 37 0.23 2.55 -2.45
N SER A 38 -0.52 3.44 -3.10
CA SER A 38 -0.85 4.78 -2.60
C SER A 38 -1.58 4.77 -1.24
N PHE A 39 -2.25 3.67 -0.88
CA PHE A 39 -2.80 3.49 0.46
C PHE A 39 -1.71 3.42 1.53
N PHE A 40 -0.62 2.69 1.26
CA PHE A 40 0.54 2.62 2.14
C PHE A 40 1.27 3.97 2.21
N ALA A 41 1.44 4.64 1.06
CA ALA A 41 2.06 5.97 0.98
C ALA A 41 1.35 7.01 1.86
N LYS A 42 0.01 6.96 1.92
CA LYS A 42 -0.79 7.88 2.75
C LYS A 42 -0.59 7.66 4.25
N GLU A 43 -0.49 6.40 4.69
CA GLU A 43 -0.37 6.06 6.10
C GLU A 43 1.09 6.10 6.60
N PHE A 44 2.06 5.79 5.73
CA PHE A 44 3.47 5.65 6.06
C PHE A 44 4.38 6.32 5.02
N PRO A 45 4.33 7.65 4.83
CA PRO A 45 5.08 8.35 3.79
C PRO A 45 6.60 8.16 3.91
N GLU A 46 7.14 8.12 5.13
CA GLU A 46 8.58 7.91 5.39
C GLU A 46 9.07 6.49 5.03
N ARG A 47 8.17 5.55 4.72
CA ARG A 47 8.47 4.16 4.35
C ARG A 47 7.98 3.80 2.95
N PHE A 48 7.61 4.80 2.16
CA PHE A 48 7.15 4.64 0.79
C PHE A 48 8.08 5.37 -0.18
N PHE A 49 8.56 4.68 -1.20
CA PHE A 49 9.50 5.20 -2.18
C PHE A 49 8.89 5.06 -3.57
N ASN A 50 8.65 6.17 -4.26
CA ASN A 50 8.05 6.22 -5.60
C ASN A 50 9.09 6.54 -6.66
#